data_AF-A0A412PD02-F1
#
_entry.id   AF-A0A412PD02-F1
#
_cell.length_a   1.000
_cell.length_b   1.000
_cell.length_c   1.000
_cell.angle_alpha   90.00
_cell.angle_beta   90.00
_cell.angle_gamma   90.00
#
_symmetry.space_group_name_H-M   'P 1'
#
loop_
_entity.id
_entity.type
_entity.pdbx_description
1 polymer ?
#
loop_
_entity_poly.entity_id
_entity_poly.type
_entity_poly.pdbx_seq_one_letter_code
_entity_poly.pdbx_strand_id
1 'polypeptide(L)'
;MATPVYLFTGFLDSGKTSLILDTLNDPSFMEENSRTLIICFEQGEVRYNDKYLAERKAFVEYMDSPDDLNAEKIRELDTIYHPNQVFIEYNGTLAITPFILSQMPNFWPLVQILTTVDATTFQMYINAMRSVIYEQLKYSDTIICNRCTPDTSASMLRGNIKAINKKAQIFYEGEHGAQVTLKEGVLPFNINAPIIDIQDDDYGIWYMDAMENPDKYDGKEIILRGKFTETLPGYHQTFIMGRQAMVCCANDTSLCGLTVTGVKVEELVKDNWYEVQGNLKTIPLDNGGKTLVLYANRIQNYQKPQDEFVYFS
;
A
#
# COMPACT_ATOMS: atom_id res chain seq x y z
N MET A 1 33.56 -1.46 1.84
CA MET A 1 32.29 -2.22 1.79
C MET A 1 31.22 -1.22 1.38
N ALA A 2 30.16 -1.63 0.68
CA ALA A 2 29.07 -0.70 0.40
C ALA A 2 28.30 -0.43 1.70
N THR A 3 27.91 0.83 1.92
CA THR A 3 27.13 1.29 3.06
C THR A 3 25.65 1.29 2.65
N PRO A 4 24.82 0.35 3.15
CA PRO A 4 23.40 0.31 2.80
C PRO A 4 22.68 1.59 3.23
N VAL A 5 21.78 2.05 2.37
CA VAL A 5 20.92 3.22 2.61
C VAL A 5 19.47 2.76 2.78
N TYR A 6 18.85 3.16 3.88
CA TYR A 6 17.43 2.94 4.18
C TYR A 6 16.71 4.28 4.14
N LEU A 7 15.64 4.35 3.34
CA LEU A 7 14.83 5.55 3.20
C LEU A 7 13.56 5.42 4.03
N PHE A 8 13.37 6.33 4.96
CA PHE A 8 12.18 6.44 5.80
C PHE A 8 11.28 7.55 5.26
N THR A 9 10.12 7.17 4.74
CA THR A 9 9.10 8.08 4.23
C THR A 9 7.83 8.01 5.07
N GLY A 10 6.85 8.85 4.75
CA GLY A 10 5.60 8.88 5.47
C GLY A 10 5.08 10.30 5.59
N PHE A 11 3.75 10.43 5.55
CA PHE A 11 3.09 11.72 5.62
C PHE A 11 3.33 12.40 6.97
N LEU A 12 2.95 13.68 7.08
CA LEU A 12 3.17 14.50 8.28
C LEU A 12 2.72 13.77 9.55
N ASP A 13 3.57 13.83 10.59
CA ASP A 13 3.35 13.20 11.89
C ASP A 13 2.99 11.69 11.87
N SER A 14 3.39 10.99 10.82
CA SER A 14 3.17 9.53 10.73
C SER A 14 4.07 8.69 11.63
N GLY A 15 5.06 9.30 12.32
CA GLY A 15 5.96 8.60 13.24
C GLY A 15 7.34 8.20 12.69
N LYS A 16 7.77 8.75 11.55
CA LYS A 16 9.09 8.48 10.91
C LYS A 16 10.27 8.53 11.90
N THR A 17 10.40 9.65 12.63
CA THR A 17 11.49 9.84 13.60
C THR A 17 11.47 8.79 14.70
N SER A 18 10.27 8.40 15.17
CA SER A 18 10.14 7.36 16.21
C SER A 18 10.57 6.01 15.66
N LEU A 19 10.15 5.65 14.44
CA LEU A 19 10.59 4.41 13.78
C LEU A 19 12.11 4.35 13.62
N ILE A 20 12.77 5.46 13.25
CA ILE A 20 14.23 5.53 13.16
C ILE A 20 14.88 5.29 14.52
N LEU A 21 14.37 5.93 15.58
CA LEU A 21 14.89 5.76 16.93
C LEU A 21 14.71 4.33 17.44
N ASP A 22 13.58 3.71 17.16
CA ASP A 22 13.28 2.33 17.52
C ASP A 22 14.16 1.35 16.73
N THR A 23 14.39 1.61 15.44
CA THR A 23 15.31 0.81 14.60
C THR A 23 16.74 0.85 15.14
N LEU A 24 17.21 2.02 15.61
CA LEU A 24 18.52 2.12 16.26
C LEU A 24 18.64 1.32 17.57
N ASN A 25 17.52 0.94 18.19
CA ASN A 25 17.50 0.07 19.37
C ASN A 25 17.36 -1.41 19.04
N ASP A 26 16.99 -1.77 17.81
CA ASP A 26 16.66 -3.14 17.46
C ASP A 26 17.94 -3.96 17.21
N PRO A 27 18.31 -4.90 18.10
CA PRO A 27 19.51 -5.72 17.93
C PRO A 27 19.40 -6.73 16.78
N SER A 28 18.20 -6.95 16.24
CA SER A 28 18.00 -7.78 15.04
C SER A 28 18.34 -7.03 13.75
N PHE A 29 18.30 -5.70 13.79
CA PHE A 29 18.63 -4.83 12.67
C PHE A 29 20.05 -4.24 12.80
N MET A 30 20.43 -3.83 14.00
CA MET A 30 21.67 -3.12 14.28
C MET A 30 22.81 -4.08 14.59
N GLU A 31 23.88 -4.03 13.80
CA GLU A 31 25.13 -4.69 14.17
C GLU A 31 25.79 -4.02 15.38
N GLU A 32 26.36 -4.81 16.28
CA GLU A 32 27.13 -4.28 17.41
C GLU A 32 28.21 -3.32 16.93
N ASN A 33 28.33 -2.16 17.59
CA ASN A 33 29.32 -1.13 17.30
C ASN A 33 29.24 -0.47 15.92
N SER A 34 28.18 -0.70 15.14
CA SER A 34 27.95 -0.02 13.87
C SER A 34 27.76 1.49 14.04
N ARG A 35 28.21 2.26 13.05
CA ARG A 35 28.02 3.72 12.95
C ARG A 35 26.88 4.00 12.00
N THR A 36 25.89 4.76 12.44
CA THR A 36 24.76 5.16 11.60
C THR A 36 24.81 6.64 11.33
N LEU A 37 24.71 7.02 10.05
CA LEU A 37 24.47 8.42 9.67
C LEU A 37 22.99 8.59 9.33
N ILE A 38 22.33 9.53 9.99
CA ILE A 38 20.97 9.96 9.70
C ILE A 38 21.05 11.25 8.88
N ILE A 39 20.38 11.28 7.73
CA ILE A 39 20.15 12.50 6.94
C ILE A 39 18.68 12.87 7.11
N CYS A 40 18.42 14.05 7.66
CA CYS A 40 17.09 14.46 8.07
C CYS A 40 16.65 15.70 7.27
N PHE A 41 15.60 15.55 6.45
CA PHE A 41 15.03 16.61 5.60
C PHE A 41 13.80 17.30 6.22
N GLU A 42 13.41 16.92 7.43
CA GLU A 42 12.22 17.46 8.10
C GLU A 42 12.44 17.46 9.61
N GLN A 43 12.15 18.58 10.28
CA GLN A 43 12.15 18.63 11.74
C GLN A 43 10.71 18.56 12.26
N GLY A 44 10.37 17.41 12.86
CA GLY A 44 9.08 17.21 13.53
C GLY A 44 9.09 17.63 15.00
N GLU A 45 8.03 17.24 15.72
CA GLU A 45 7.94 17.42 17.17
C GLU A 45 8.95 16.54 17.91
N VAL A 46 9.06 15.27 17.49
CA VAL A 46 10.09 14.34 17.96
C VAL A 46 11.43 14.78 17.37
N ARG A 47 12.44 14.94 18.23
CA ARG A 47 13.78 15.36 17.83
C ARG A 47 14.78 14.28 18.17
N TYR A 48 15.83 14.20 17.35
CA TYR A 48 17.00 13.40 17.68
C TYR A 48 17.70 13.98 18.92
N ASN A 49 17.87 13.14 19.94
CA ASN A 49 18.56 13.50 21.16
C ASN A 49 20.04 13.13 21.07
N ASP A 50 20.94 14.10 21.21
CA ASP A 50 22.38 13.90 21.04
C ASP A 50 22.96 12.82 21.96
N LYS A 51 22.48 12.74 23.22
CA LYS A 51 22.93 11.72 24.16
C LYS A 51 22.49 10.32 23.70
N TYR A 52 21.23 10.19 23.29
CA TYR A 52 20.69 8.95 22.77
C TYR A 52 21.45 8.46 21.52
N LEU A 53 21.75 9.38 20.59
CA LEU A 53 22.51 9.06 19.38
C LEU A 53 23.96 8.68 19.70
N ALA A 54 24.62 9.42 20.59
CA ALA A 54 26.01 9.15 20.98
C ALA A 54 26.19 7.75 21.62
N GLU A 55 25.25 7.33 22.48
CA GLU A 55 25.22 5.99 23.08
C GLU A 55 25.14 4.87 22.02
N ARG A 56 24.61 5.18 20.82
CA ARG A 56 24.39 4.23 19.71
C ARG A 56 25.32 4.47 18.51
N LYS A 57 26.33 5.35 18.66
CA LYS A 57 27.24 5.75 17.56
C LYS A 57 26.49 6.22 16.31
N ALA A 58 25.35 6.89 16.53
CA ALA A 58 24.57 7.50 15.49
C ALA A 58 24.88 9.00 15.40
N PHE A 59 24.75 9.57 14.20
CA PHE A 59 24.98 10.97 13.90
C PHE A 59 23.82 11.48 13.06
N VAL A 60 23.44 12.74 13.20
CA VAL A 60 22.38 13.36 12.38
C VAL A 60 22.90 14.58 11.66
N GLU A 61 22.62 14.64 10.36
CA GLU A 61 22.86 15.77 9.48
C GLU A 61 21.52 16.30 8.98
N TYR A 62 21.24 17.57 9.29
CA TYR A 62 20.03 18.23 8.85
C TYR A 62 20.28 18.92 7.51
N MET A 63 19.36 18.74 6.57
CA MET A 63 19.40 19.38 5.25
C MET A 63 18.03 19.98 4.95
N ASP A 64 18.01 21.17 4.34
CA ASP A 64 16.76 21.88 4.06
C ASP A 64 16.04 21.29 2.84
N SER A 65 16.79 20.85 1.83
CA SER A 65 16.23 20.29 0.60
C SER A 65 16.81 18.91 0.29
N PRO A 66 15.97 17.95 -0.15
CA PRO A 66 16.45 16.71 -0.78
C PRO A 66 17.38 16.90 -1.97
N ASP A 67 17.30 18.05 -2.66
CA ASP A 67 18.18 18.38 -3.79
C ASP A 67 19.62 18.72 -3.36
N ASP A 68 19.83 19.05 -2.08
CA ASP A 68 21.16 19.31 -1.52
C ASP A 68 21.97 18.00 -1.36
N LEU A 69 21.28 16.85 -1.34
CA LEU A 69 21.91 15.55 -1.31
C LEU A 69 22.28 15.12 -2.74
N ASN A 70 23.57 15.23 -3.06
CA ASN A 70 24.14 14.82 -4.33
C ASN A 70 25.41 13.97 -4.11
N ALA A 71 26.01 13.49 -5.20
CA ALA A 71 27.17 12.60 -5.14
C ALA A 71 28.41 13.22 -4.46
N GLU A 72 28.60 14.55 -4.54
CA GLU A 72 29.68 15.24 -3.84
C GLU A 72 29.40 15.28 -2.34
N LYS A 73 28.19 15.67 -1.95
CA LYS A 73 27.79 15.70 -0.53
C LYS A 73 27.85 14.31 0.10
N ILE A 74 27.42 13.27 -0.60
CA ILE A 74 27.52 11.88 -0.13
C ILE A 74 28.99 11.49 0.16
N ARG A 75 29.95 11.86 -0.72
CA ARG A 75 31.38 11.56 -0.49
C ARG A 75 31.94 12.32 0.71
N GLU A 76 31.54 13.58 0.88
CA GLU A 76 31.92 14.39 2.03
C GLU A 76 31.44 13.71 3.32
N LEU A 77 30.16 13.35 3.38
CA LEU A 77 29.56 12.68 4.53
C LEU A 77 30.19 11.32 4.83
N ASP A 78 30.45 10.51 3.79
CA ASP A 78 31.13 9.22 3.93
C ASP A 78 32.54 9.37 4.51
N THR A 79 33.25 10.43 4.13
CA THR A 79 34.60 10.75 4.63
C THR A 79 34.58 11.23 6.08
N ILE A 80 33.58 12.02 6.48
CA ILE A 80 33.46 12.56 7.84
C ILE A 80 33.00 11.48 8.82
N TYR A 81 31.94 10.76 8.45
CA TYR A 81 31.22 9.89 9.37
C TYR A 81 31.65 8.43 9.29
N HIS A 82 32.27 7.99 8.19
CA HIS A 82 32.56 6.58 7.91
C HIS A 82 31.41 5.64 8.35
N PRO A 83 30.18 5.86 7.84
CA PRO A 83 29.01 5.12 8.30
C PRO A 83 29.04 3.66 7.84
N ASN A 84 28.59 2.77 8.72
CA ASN A 84 28.27 1.38 8.38
C ASN A 84 26.93 1.30 7.65
N GLN A 85 26.01 2.23 7.92
CA GLN A 85 24.72 2.36 7.26
C GLN A 85 24.22 3.81 7.29
N VAL A 86 23.30 4.14 6.39
CA VAL A 86 22.69 5.47 6.30
C VAL A 86 21.17 5.35 6.40
N PHE A 87 20.58 6.16 7.26
CA PHE A 87 19.14 6.35 7.36
C PHE A 87 18.78 7.72 6.80
N ILE A 88 17.83 7.77 5.88
CA ILE A 88 17.34 9.04 5.33
C ILE A 88 15.91 9.25 5.82
N GLU A 89 15.69 10.24 6.67
CA GLU A 89 14.34 10.70 7.02
C GLU A 89 13.87 11.72 5.97
N TYR A 90 12.94 11.28 5.12
CA TYR A 90 12.46 12.08 4.01
C TYR A 90 11.32 13.02 4.42
N ASN A 91 11.23 14.17 3.74
CA ASN A 91 10.13 15.11 3.96
C ASN A 91 8.80 14.48 3.55
N GLY A 92 7.83 14.49 4.47
CA GLY A 92 6.54 13.81 4.28
C GLY A 92 5.61 14.42 3.24
N THR A 93 5.96 15.57 2.66
CA THR A 93 5.13 16.29 1.68
C THR A 93 5.75 16.37 0.28
N LEU A 94 7.01 15.97 0.14
CA LEU A 94 7.74 16.02 -1.13
C LEU A 94 7.78 14.65 -1.80
N ALA A 95 7.76 14.65 -3.13
CA ALA A 95 8.03 13.46 -3.91
C ALA A 95 9.51 13.05 -3.77
N ILE A 96 9.78 11.74 -3.70
CA ILE A 96 11.15 11.22 -3.61
C ILE A 96 11.90 11.57 -4.91
N THR A 97 13.07 12.21 -4.77
CA THR A 97 13.85 12.62 -5.93
C THR A 97 14.32 11.41 -6.76
N PRO A 98 14.41 11.55 -8.10
CA PRO A 98 15.00 10.51 -8.95
C PRO A 98 16.44 10.15 -8.56
N PHE A 99 17.16 11.11 -7.97
CA PHE A 99 18.51 10.91 -7.46
C PHE A 99 18.55 9.80 -6.40
N ILE A 100 17.72 9.90 -5.36
CA ILE A 100 17.65 8.91 -4.29
C ILE A 100 17.16 7.56 -4.82
N LEU A 101 16.15 7.55 -5.70
CA LEU A 101 15.55 6.32 -6.21
C LEU A 101 16.47 5.51 -7.13
N SER A 102 17.34 6.18 -7.90
CA SER A 102 18.02 5.50 -9.03
C SER A 102 19.43 5.97 -9.36
N GLN A 103 19.94 7.03 -8.73
CA GLN A 103 21.25 7.62 -9.05
C GLN A 103 22.19 7.70 -7.85
N MET A 104 21.82 7.07 -6.72
CA MET A 104 22.69 6.91 -5.57
C MET A 104 23.99 6.19 -5.99
N PRO A 105 25.15 6.61 -5.49
CA PRO A 105 26.41 6.02 -5.89
C PRO A 105 26.51 4.56 -5.41
N ASN A 106 27.23 3.71 -6.15
CA ASN A 106 27.31 2.27 -5.88
C ASN A 106 27.85 1.89 -4.48
N PHE A 107 28.55 2.81 -3.80
CA PHE A 107 29.02 2.58 -2.44
C PHE A 107 27.98 2.95 -1.37
N TRP A 108 26.90 3.66 -1.73
CA TRP A 108 25.71 3.92 -0.90
C TRP A 108 24.44 3.44 -1.62
N PRO A 109 24.27 2.12 -1.83
CA PRO A 109 23.07 1.60 -2.50
C PRO A 109 21.82 1.80 -1.64
N LEU A 110 20.73 2.26 -2.25
CA LEU A 110 19.39 2.22 -1.64
C LEU A 110 18.94 0.76 -1.56
N VAL A 111 18.75 0.26 -0.34
CA VAL A 111 18.41 -1.16 -0.11
C VAL A 111 16.96 -1.37 0.26
N GLN A 112 16.30 -0.38 0.87
CA GLN A 112 14.90 -0.50 1.29
C GLN A 112 14.25 0.88 1.51
N ILE A 113 12.98 0.99 1.15
CA ILE A 113 12.10 2.12 1.48
C ILE A 113 11.06 1.66 2.51
N LEU A 114 11.13 2.22 3.72
CA LEU A 114 10.19 2.01 4.80
C LEU A 114 9.28 3.23 4.94
N THR A 115 7.98 3.01 5.08
CA THR A 115 7.01 4.10 5.19
C THR A 115 6.13 3.94 6.40
N THR A 116 6.01 4.99 7.22
CA THR A 116 5.05 5.02 8.32
C THR A 116 3.73 5.62 7.88
N VAL A 117 2.63 5.02 8.33
CA VAL A 117 1.26 5.52 8.17
C VAL A 117 0.61 5.55 9.55
N ASP A 118 0.08 6.71 9.94
CA ASP A 118 -0.75 6.83 11.12
C ASP A 118 -2.18 6.39 10.81
N ALA A 119 -2.63 5.29 11.40
CA ALA A 119 -3.96 4.74 11.18
C ALA A 119 -5.10 5.67 11.63
N THR A 120 -4.85 6.56 12.58
CA THR A 120 -5.85 7.48 13.14
C THR A 120 -6.16 8.65 12.21
N THR A 121 -5.20 9.05 11.37
CA THR A 121 -5.32 10.22 10.47
C THR A 121 -5.34 9.84 8.98
N PHE A 122 -5.00 8.59 8.63
CA PHE A 122 -4.91 8.14 7.24
C PHE A 122 -6.16 8.42 6.39
N GLN A 123 -7.36 8.08 6.89
CA GLN A 123 -8.61 8.24 6.14
C GLN A 123 -8.87 9.72 5.77
N MET A 124 -8.54 10.64 6.68
CA MET A 124 -8.68 12.07 6.43
C MET A 124 -7.69 12.51 5.35
N TYR A 125 -6.43 12.09 5.44
CA TYR A 125 -5.38 12.50 4.50
C TYR A 125 -5.54 11.88 3.11
N ILE A 126 -5.94 10.61 2.99
CA ILE A 126 -6.18 10.00 1.67
C ILE A 126 -7.38 10.65 0.95
N ASN A 127 -8.34 11.20 1.70
CA ASN A 127 -9.48 11.92 1.12
C ASN A 127 -9.11 13.34 0.68
N ALA A 128 -8.33 14.06 1.50
CA ALA A 128 -7.99 15.46 1.24
C ALA A 128 -6.71 15.67 0.41
N MET A 129 -5.74 14.76 0.54
CA MET A 129 -4.37 14.89 0.03
C MET A 129 -3.87 13.59 -0.63
N ARG A 130 -4.76 12.92 -1.38
CA ARG A 130 -4.46 11.63 -2.05
C ARG A 130 -3.17 11.63 -2.85
N SER A 131 -2.89 12.71 -3.59
CA SER A 131 -1.67 12.84 -4.40
C SER A 131 -0.40 12.84 -3.55
N VAL A 132 -0.40 13.47 -2.39
CA VAL A 132 0.76 13.51 -1.50
C VAL A 132 0.96 12.15 -0.82
N ILE A 133 -0.12 11.51 -0.37
CA ILE A 133 -0.07 10.14 0.16
C ILE A 133 0.45 9.16 -0.89
N TYR A 134 0.01 9.28 -2.14
CA TYR A 134 0.50 8.48 -3.26
C TYR A 134 2.02 8.58 -3.41
N GLU A 135 2.59 9.79 -3.39
CA GLU A 135 4.04 9.99 -3.49
C GLU A 135 4.83 9.32 -2.37
N GLN A 136 4.24 9.24 -1.16
CA GLN A 136 4.89 8.58 -0.02
C GLN A 136 4.85 7.06 -0.09
N LEU A 137 3.82 6.47 -0.71
CA LEU A 137 3.55 5.03 -0.68
C LEU A 137 3.98 4.26 -1.94
N LYS A 138 4.07 4.91 -3.10
CA LYS A 138 4.19 4.21 -4.41
C LYS A 138 5.48 3.42 -4.59
N TYR A 139 6.56 3.81 -3.91
CA TYR A 139 7.86 3.13 -3.99
C TYR A 139 8.20 2.31 -2.75
N SER A 140 7.37 2.34 -1.72
CA SER A 140 7.63 1.67 -0.44
C SER A 140 7.76 0.15 -0.61
N ASP A 141 8.79 -0.42 -0.01
CA ASP A 141 8.93 -1.87 0.12
C ASP A 141 8.12 -2.36 1.32
N THR A 142 8.14 -1.59 2.40
CA THR A 142 7.49 -1.91 3.67
C THR A 142 6.71 -0.70 4.18
N ILE A 143 5.44 -0.91 4.54
CA ILE A 143 4.56 0.11 5.11
C ILE A 143 4.12 -0.34 6.49
N ILE A 144 4.37 0.48 7.50
CA ILE A 144 4.00 0.24 8.89
C ILE A 144 2.83 1.15 9.23
N CYS A 145 1.65 0.56 9.37
CA CYS A 145 0.46 1.24 9.88
C CYS A 145 0.52 1.23 11.41
N ASN A 146 0.92 2.35 12.02
CA ASN A 146 1.05 2.45 13.47
C ASN A 146 -0.19 3.05 14.13
N ARG A 147 -0.18 3.12 15.47
CA ARG A 147 -1.28 3.64 16.30
C ARG A 147 -2.61 2.92 16.03
N CYS A 148 -2.52 1.66 15.60
CA CYS A 148 -3.70 0.84 15.40
C CYS A 148 -4.30 0.41 16.73
N THR A 149 -5.61 0.31 16.75
CA THR A 149 -6.39 -0.29 17.84
C THR A 149 -7.06 -1.55 17.32
N PRO A 150 -7.61 -2.42 18.19
CA PRO A 150 -8.39 -3.57 17.73
C PRO A 150 -9.56 -3.21 16.79
N ASP A 151 -10.05 -1.97 16.86
CA ASP A 151 -11.15 -1.46 16.03
C ASP A 151 -10.68 -0.75 14.75
N THR A 152 -9.36 -0.66 14.51
CA THR A 152 -8.83 -0.09 13.27
C THR A 152 -9.22 -0.93 12.05
N SER A 153 -9.77 -0.29 11.03
CA SER A 153 -10.17 -0.93 9.78
C SER A 153 -8.95 -1.32 8.92
N ALA A 154 -8.51 -2.57 9.07
CA ALA A 154 -7.43 -3.15 8.28
C ALA A 154 -7.72 -3.13 6.78
N SER A 155 -8.98 -3.43 6.41
CA SER A 155 -9.42 -3.48 5.01
C SER A 155 -9.33 -2.11 4.34
N MET A 156 -9.66 -1.03 5.06
CA MET A 156 -9.56 0.34 4.56
C MET A 156 -8.10 0.75 4.31
N LEU A 157 -7.23 0.52 5.29
CA LEU A 157 -5.80 0.81 5.16
C LEU A 157 -5.20 0.01 4.00
N ARG A 158 -5.39 -1.31 4.02
CA ARG A 158 -4.83 -2.23 3.03
C ARG A 158 -5.38 -1.97 1.64
N GLY A 159 -6.67 -1.72 1.49
CA GLY A 159 -7.30 -1.45 0.20
C GLY A 159 -6.71 -0.22 -0.48
N ASN A 160 -6.66 0.91 0.23
CA ASN A 160 -6.05 2.13 -0.30
C ASN A 160 -4.54 1.95 -0.58
N ILE A 161 -3.80 1.33 0.35
CA ILE A 161 -2.36 1.09 0.16
C ILE A 161 -2.12 0.18 -1.05
N LYS A 162 -2.84 -0.93 -1.20
CA LYS A 162 -2.65 -1.89 -2.29
C LYS A 162 -3.15 -1.37 -3.63
N ALA A 163 -4.13 -0.46 -3.64
CA ALA A 163 -4.49 0.27 -4.85
C ALA A 163 -3.30 1.08 -5.38
N ILE A 164 -2.55 1.72 -4.48
CA ILE A 164 -1.36 2.52 -4.80
C ILE A 164 -0.13 1.64 -5.10
N ASN A 165 0.18 0.71 -4.21
CA ASN A 165 1.39 -0.11 -4.26
C ASN A 165 1.05 -1.58 -3.94
N LYS A 166 0.85 -2.37 -5.01
CA LYS A 166 0.53 -3.79 -4.90
C LYS A 166 1.65 -4.61 -4.24
N LYS A 167 2.91 -4.18 -4.39
CA LYS A 167 4.11 -4.93 -3.97
C LYS A 167 4.46 -4.72 -2.51
N ALA A 168 4.16 -3.56 -1.93
CA ALA A 168 4.52 -3.23 -0.55
C ALA A 168 4.04 -4.28 0.46
N GLN A 169 4.89 -4.66 1.41
CA GLN A 169 4.48 -5.39 2.60
C GLN A 169 3.84 -4.43 3.60
N ILE A 170 2.80 -4.87 4.30
CA ILE A 170 2.06 -4.02 5.24
C ILE A 170 2.11 -4.69 6.61
N PHE A 171 2.57 -3.94 7.61
CA PHE A 171 2.57 -4.32 9.01
C PHE A 171 1.62 -3.41 9.79
N TYR A 172 1.07 -3.93 10.88
CA TYR A 172 0.18 -3.19 11.77
C TYR A 172 0.76 -3.21 13.18
N GLU A 173 0.85 -2.03 13.77
CA GLU A 173 1.38 -1.81 15.10
C GLU A 173 0.47 -0.89 15.89
N GLY A 174 0.40 -1.11 17.20
CA GLY A 174 -0.26 -0.22 18.13
C GLY A 174 0.52 1.07 18.36
N GLU A 175 0.18 1.79 19.43
CA GLU A 175 1.03 2.89 19.88
C GLU A 175 2.41 2.39 20.30
N HIS A 176 3.45 3.16 19.99
CA HIS A 176 4.84 2.89 20.39
C HIS A 176 5.34 1.48 20.00
N GLY A 177 5.01 1.00 18.79
CA GLY A 177 5.46 -0.30 18.29
C GLY A 177 4.83 -1.51 18.99
N ALA A 178 3.78 -1.30 19.79
CA ALA A 178 3.12 -2.39 20.50
C ALA A 178 2.49 -3.39 19.52
N GLN A 179 2.46 -4.67 19.89
CA GLN A 179 1.71 -5.67 19.13
C GLN A 179 0.22 -5.34 19.18
N VAL A 180 -0.43 -5.42 18.03
CA VAL A 180 -1.89 -5.23 17.90
C VAL A 180 -2.49 -6.43 17.19
N THR A 181 -3.63 -6.90 17.69
CA THR A 181 -4.48 -7.84 16.98
C THR A 181 -5.71 -7.09 16.50
N LEU A 182 -5.81 -6.88 15.19
CA LEU A 182 -6.97 -6.24 14.59
C LEU A 182 -8.15 -7.22 14.62
N LYS A 183 -9.34 -6.73 14.93
CA LYS A 183 -10.56 -7.52 14.75
C LYS A 183 -10.77 -7.76 13.27
N GLU A 184 -11.31 -8.93 12.90
CA GLU A 184 -11.87 -9.08 11.56
C GLU A 184 -12.94 -8.00 11.38
N GLY A 185 -12.78 -7.17 10.34
CA GLY A 185 -13.70 -6.09 10.05
C GLY A 185 -15.10 -6.63 9.79
N VAL A 186 -16.12 -5.92 10.28
CA VAL A 186 -17.50 -6.21 9.90
C VAL A 186 -17.65 -5.88 8.42
N LEU A 187 -18.00 -6.87 7.62
CA LEU A 187 -18.32 -6.65 6.21
C LEU A 187 -19.60 -5.79 6.13
N PRO A 188 -19.66 -4.81 5.22
CA PRO A 188 -20.85 -3.97 5.07
C PRO A 188 -22.04 -4.74 4.47
N PHE A 189 -21.79 -5.97 4.01
CA PHE A 189 -22.78 -6.93 3.50
C PHE A 189 -22.80 -8.21 4.33
N ASN A 190 -23.95 -8.90 4.32
CA ASN A 190 -24.09 -10.20 4.96
C ASN A 190 -23.50 -11.31 4.07
N ILE A 191 -22.28 -11.74 4.38
CA ILE A 191 -21.59 -12.84 3.68
C ILE A 191 -22.31 -14.20 3.77
N ASN A 192 -23.26 -14.36 4.71
CA ASN A 192 -24.02 -15.60 4.90
C ASN A 192 -25.41 -15.55 4.26
N ALA A 193 -25.74 -14.49 3.51
CA ALA A 193 -26.96 -14.44 2.73
C ALA A 193 -26.98 -15.57 1.67
N PRO A 194 -28.16 -16.14 1.34
CA PRO A 194 -28.27 -17.13 0.27
C PRO A 194 -27.70 -16.65 -1.07
N ILE A 195 -27.90 -15.36 -1.34
CA ILE A 195 -27.28 -14.62 -2.44
C ILE A 195 -26.65 -13.38 -1.83
N ILE A 196 -25.35 -13.20 -1.99
CA ILE A 196 -24.64 -12.00 -1.51
C ILE A 196 -24.83 -10.90 -2.54
N ASP A 197 -25.53 -9.83 -2.18
CA ASP A 197 -25.78 -8.70 -3.08
C ASP A 197 -24.84 -7.54 -2.75
N ILE A 198 -23.75 -7.39 -3.52
CA ILE A 198 -22.74 -6.35 -3.28
C ILE A 198 -23.20 -5.05 -3.92
N GLN A 199 -23.53 -4.07 -3.09
CA GLN A 199 -23.90 -2.74 -3.54
C GLN A 199 -22.69 -2.00 -4.12
N ASP A 200 -22.94 -0.95 -4.90
CA ASP A 200 -21.88 -0.19 -5.56
C ASP A 200 -20.87 0.38 -4.53
N ASP A 201 -21.34 0.87 -3.38
CA ASP A 201 -20.46 1.43 -2.35
C ASP A 201 -19.61 0.34 -1.64
N ASP A 202 -20.08 -0.91 -1.65
CA ASP A 202 -19.43 -2.04 -0.97
C ASP A 202 -18.39 -2.76 -1.83
N TYR A 203 -18.32 -2.45 -3.13
CA TYR A 203 -17.50 -3.19 -4.10
C TYR A 203 -16.02 -3.23 -3.71
N GLY A 204 -15.45 -2.11 -3.28
CA GLY A 204 -14.04 -2.03 -2.90
C GLY A 204 -13.71 -2.92 -1.72
N ILE A 205 -14.56 -2.88 -0.67
CA ILE A 205 -14.39 -3.70 0.54
C ILE A 205 -14.56 -5.18 0.21
N TRP A 206 -15.59 -5.53 -0.56
CA TRP A 206 -15.79 -6.90 -1.04
C TRP A 206 -14.58 -7.41 -1.82
N TYR A 207 -14.10 -6.64 -2.81
CA TYR A 207 -12.99 -7.04 -3.67
C TYR A 207 -11.74 -7.37 -2.84
N MET A 208 -11.40 -6.52 -1.87
CA MET A 208 -10.23 -6.75 -1.02
C MET A 208 -10.36 -8.00 -0.17
N ASP A 209 -11.47 -8.15 0.55
CA ASP A 209 -11.67 -9.34 1.41
C ASP A 209 -11.72 -10.63 0.58
N ALA A 210 -12.34 -10.58 -0.60
CA ALA A 210 -12.45 -11.73 -1.50
C ALA A 210 -11.10 -12.13 -2.13
N MET A 211 -10.22 -11.18 -2.44
CA MET A 211 -8.88 -11.48 -2.96
C MET A 211 -7.92 -11.98 -1.89
N GLU A 212 -8.09 -11.57 -0.63
CA GLU A 212 -7.28 -12.04 0.49
C GLU A 212 -7.74 -13.39 1.04
N ASN A 213 -9.05 -13.57 1.12
CA ASN A 213 -9.69 -14.73 1.70
C ASN A 213 -10.58 -15.43 0.66
N PRO A 214 -10.04 -15.87 -0.49
CA PRO A 214 -10.86 -16.41 -1.58
C PRO A 214 -11.67 -17.64 -1.14
N ASP A 215 -11.14 -18.43 -0.21
CA ASP A 215 -11.84 -19.59 0.37
C ASP A 215 -13.12 -19.22 1.15
N LYS A 216 -13.24 -17.99 1.70
CA LYS A 216 -14.47 -17.52 2.36
C LYS A 216 -15.65 -17.37 1.39
N TYR A 217 -15.36 -17.28 0.10
CA TYR A 217 -16.33 -17.02 -0.97
C TYR A 217 -16.54 -18.22 -1.91
N ASP A 218 -15.78 -19.31 -1.74
CA ASP A 218 -15.91 -20.49 -2.59
C ASP A 218 -17.32 -21.08 -2.53
N GLY A 219 -17.92 -21.32 -3.70
CA GLY A 219 -19.25 -21.88 -3.84
C GLY A 219 -20.41 -20.93 -3.48
N LYS A 220 -20.13 -19.68 -3.09
CA LYS A 220 -21.19 -18.70 -2.77
C LYS A 220 -21.79 -18.11 -4.04
N GLU A 221 -23.11 -17.87 -4.00
CA GLU A 221 -23.81 -17.13 -5.03
C GLU A 221 -23.74 -15.62 -4.72
N ILE A 222 -23.41 -14.81 -5.74
CA ILE A 222 -23.17 -13.37 -5.60
C ILE A 222 -23.79 -12.60 -6.75
N ILE A 223 -24.17 -11.35 -6.47
CA ILE A 223 -24.49 -10.33 -7.47
C ILE A 223 -23.43 -9.24 -7.41
N LEU A 224 -22.79 -8.98 -8.55
CA LEU A 224 -21.78 -7.93 -8.72
C LEU A 224 -22.18 -7.01 -9.86
N ARG A 225 -21.87 -5.72 -9.71
CA ARG A 225 -21.93 -4.73 -10.80
C ARG A 225 -20.55 -4.23 -11.16
N GLY A 226 -20.28 -4.16 -12.45
CA GLY A 226 -19.01 -3.67 -12.93
C GLY A 226 -19.00 -3.45 -14.43
N LYS A 227 -17.92 -2.84 -14.89
CA LYS A 227 -17.66 -2.56 -16.29
C LYS A 227 -16.99 -3.76 -16.94
N PHE A 228 -17.40 -4.13 -18.15
CA PHE A 228 -16.64 -5.07 -18.98
C PHE A 228 -15.37 -4.36 -19.46
N THR A 229 -14.22 -4.71 -18.88
CA THR A 229 -12.94 -4.04 -19.15
C THR A 229 -12.15 -4.72 -20.26
N GLU A 230 -11.98 -6.04 -20.20
CA GLU A 230 -11.02 -6.77 -21.04
C GLU A 230 -11.50 -8.15 -21.43
N THR A 231 -11.11 -8.61 -22.62
CA THR A 231 -11.27 -10.01 -23.05
C THR A 231 -9.98 -10.77 -22.82
N LEU A 232 -10.10 -12.08 -22.60
CA LEU A 232 -8.94 -12.96 -22.48
C LEU A 232 -8.67 -13.64 -23.83
N PRO A 233 -7.48 -13.53 -24.42
CA PRO A 233 -7.15 -14.17 -25.69
C PRO A 233 -7.45 -15.68 -25.66
N GLY A 234 -8.27 -16.16 -26.61
CA GLY A 234 -8.65 -17.56 -26.72
C GLY A 234 -9.86 -17.99 -25.86
N TYR A 235 -10.44 -17.11 -25.04
CA TYR A 235 -11.61 -17.40 -24.22
C TYR A 235 -12.85 -16.62 -24.68
N HIS A 236 -13.71 -17.27 -25.47
CA HIS A 236 -14.94 -16.66 -26.00
C HIS A 236 -16.09 -16.56 -24.99
N GLN A 237 -15.98 -17.28 -23.87
CA GLN A 237 -16.99 -17.29 -22.82
C GLN A 237 -16.56 -16.57 -21.54
N THR A 238 -15.46 -15.83 -21.60
CA THR A 238 -14.83 -15.24 -20.42
C THR A 238 -14.40 -13.80 -20.68
N PHE A 239 -14.69 -12.92 -19.73
CA PHE A 239 -14.24 -11.53 -19.75
C PHE A 239 -13.82 -11.09 -18.35
N ILE A 240 -13.09 -9.98 -18.28
CA ILE A 240 -12.79 -9.30 -17.02
C ILE A 240 -13.84 -8.24 -16.78
N MET A 241 -14.53 -8.36 -15.64
CA MET A 241 -15.44 -7.35 -15.12
C MET A 241 -14.78 -6.66 -13.95
N GLY A 242 -14.85 -5.34 -13.88
CA GLY A 242 -14.27 -4.64 -12.75
C GLY A 242 -14.69 -3.19 -12.61
N ARG A 243 -14.19 -2.58 -11.54
CA ARG A 243 -14.30 -1.14 -11.27
C ARG A 243 -12.91 -0.56 -11.01
N GLN A 244 -12.77 0.74 -11.24
CA GLN A 244 -11.50 1.43 -11.08
C GLN A 244 -11.38 2.00 -9.67
N ALA A 245 -10.35 1.61 -8.92
CA ALA A 245 -9.98 2.29 -7.68
C ALA A 245 -9.15 3.52 -8.03
N MET A 246 -9.47 4.68 -7.45
CA MET A 246 -8.69 5.89 -7.66
C MET A 246 -7.35 5.79 -6.92
N VAL A 247 -6.23 5.91 -7.63
CA VAL A 247 -4.89 5.76 -7.04
C VAL A 247 -4.38 7.12 -6.58
N CYS A 248 -4.12 8.04 -7.51
CA CYS A 248 -3.77 9.43 -7.18
C CYS A 248 -4.84 10.42 -7.66
N CYS A 249 -5.46 10.17 -8.82
CA CYS A 249 -6.50 11.01 -9.43
C CYS A 249 -7.36 10.17 -10.41
N ALA A 250 -8.39 10.77 -11.00
CA ALA A 250 -9.28 10.06 -11.94
C ALA A 250 -8.58 9.48 -13.19
N ASN A 251 -7.41 10.01 -13.57
CA ASN A 251 -6.62 9.52 -14.71
C ASN A 251 -5.62 8.42 -14.33
N ASP A 252 -5.42 8.16 -13.04
CA ASP A 252 -4.49 7.16 -12.52
C ASP A 252 -5.23 6.24 -11.57
N THR A 253 -5.54 5.05 -12.06
CA THR A 253 -6.49 4.13 -11.43
C THR A 253 -5.96 2.70 -11.44
N SER A 254 -6.44 1.91 -10.49
CA SER A 254 -6.11 0.50 -10.37
C SER A 254 -7.36 -0.32 -10.55
N LEU A 255 -7.34 -1.26 -11.51
CA LEU A 255 -8.49 -2.12 -11.77
C LEU A 255 -8.68 -3.10 -10.60
N CYS A 256 -9.83 -2.99 -9.93
CA CYS A 256 -10.40 -4.02 -9.09
C CYS A 256 -11.27 -4.92 -9.97
N GLY A 257 -10.65 -5.94 -10.56
CA GLY A 257 -11.27 -6.78 -11.58
C GLY A 257 -11.36 -8.25 -11.18
N LEU A 258 -12.45 -8.89 -11.61
CA LEU A 258 -12.73 -10.31 -11.44
C LEU A 258 -12.98 -10.96 -12.81
N THR A 259 -12.46 -12.17 -12.99
CA THR A 259 -12.77 -13.00 -14.16
C THR A 259 -14.20 -13.51 -14.07
N VAL A 260 -15.01 -13.24 -15.10
CA VAL A 260 -16.38 -13.73 -15.25
C VAL A 260 -16.42 -14.70 -16.43
N THR A 261 -16.99 -15.88 -16.24
CA THR A 261 -17.13 -16.92 -17.29
C THR A 261 -18.57 -17.43 -17.39
N GLY A 262 -18.87 -18.21 -18.44
CA GLY A 262 -20.21 -18.77 -18.68
C GLY A 262 -21.16 -17.81 -19.38
N VAL A 263 -20.63 -16.76 -20.01
CA VAL A 263 -21.40 -15.80 -20.82
C VAL A 263 -20.98 -15.90 -22.29
N LYS A 264 -21.78 -15.38 -23.22
CA LYS A 264 -21.34 -15.22 -24.61
C LYS A 264 -20.76 -13.83 -24.80
N VAL A 265 -19.45 -13.70 -24.82
CA VAL A 265 -18.78 -12.39 -24.82
C VAL A 265 -19.07 -11.60 -26.10
N GLU A 266 -19.29 -12.27 -27.24
CA GLU A 266 -19.68 -11.61 -28.49
C GLU A 266 -21.04 -10.88 -28.44
N GLU A 267 -21.91 -11.23 -27.49
CA GLU A 267 -23.20 -10.56 -27.28
C GLU A 267 -23.09 -9.36 -26.33
N LEU A 268 -21.91 -9.13 -25.73
CA LEU A 268 -21.64 -8.04 -24.80
C LEU A 268 -20.87 -6.90 -25.48
N VAL A 269 -21.22 -5.68 -25.11
CA VAL A 269 -20.50 -4.46 -25.49
C VAL A 269 -19.40 -4.19 -24.49
N LYS A 270 -18.15 -4.10 -24.97
CA LYS A 270 -16.99 -3.67 -24.17
C LYS A 270 -17.23 -2.26 -23.62
N ASP A 271 -16.70 -1.98 -22.44
CA ASP A 271 -16.86 -0.72 -21.71
C ASP A 271 -18.29 -0.42 -21.22
N ASN A 272 -19.25 -1.32 -21.44
CA ASN A 272 -20.58 -1.22 -20.86
C ASN A 272 -20.61 -1.80 -19.44
N TRP A 273 -21.61 -1.38 -18.66
CA TRP A 273 -21.86 -1.85 -17.30
C TRP A 273 -22.85 -3.00 -17.28
N TYR A 274 -22.52 -4.01 -16.48
CA TYR A 274 -23.34 -5.21 -16.31
C TYR A 274 -23.54 -5.54 -14.85
N GLU A 275 -24.71 -6.08 -14.55
CA GLU A 275 -24.99 -6.81 -13.32
C GLU A 275 -24.88 -8.30 -13.63
N VAL A 276 -24.04 -9.00 -12.88
CA VAL A 276 -23.80 -10.43 -13.04
C VAL A 276 -24.16 -11.13 -11.74
N GLN A 277 -25.09 -12.09 -11.84
CA GLN A 277 -25.41 -13.03 -10.79
C GLN A 277 -24.80 -14.39 -11.13
N GLY A 278 -24.11 -15.01 -10.18
CA GLY A 278 -23.47 -16.30 -10.42
C GLY A 278 -22.78 -16.89 -9.20
N ASN A 279 -22.11 -18.02 -9.40
CA ASN A 279 -21.39 -18.72 -8.35
C ASN A 279 -19.89 -18.42 -8.41
N LEU A 280 -19.31 -18.05 -7.28
CA LEU A 280 -17.86 -17.91 -7.14
C LEU A 280 -17.19 -19.27 -6.98
N LYS A 281 -16.05 -19.44 -7.62
CA LYS A 281 -15.16 -20.58 -7.39
C LYS A 281 -13.72 -20.16 -7.26
N THR A 282 -13.03 -20.80 -6.33
CA THR A 282 -11.59 -20.66 -6.14
C THR A 282 -10.83 -21.38 -7.23
N ILE A 283 -9.80 -20.70 -7.77
CA ILE A 283 -8.89 -21.25 -8.77
C ILE A 283 -7.47 -21.11 -8.23
N PRO A 284 -6.67 -22.19 -8.20
CA PRO A 284 -5.28 -22.11 -7.81
C PRO A 284 -4.47 -21.31 -8.82
N LEU A 285 -3.51 -20.54 -8.33
CA LEU A 285 -2.53 -19.78 -9.11
C LEU A 285 -1.18 -20.52 -9.09
N ASP A 286 -0.36 -20.29 -10.11
CA ASP A 286 0.96 -20.93 -10.26
C ASP A 286 1.91 -20.63 -9.08
N ASN A 287 1.71 -19.52 -8.39
CA ASN A 287 2.48 -19.12 -7.21
C ASN A 287 2.01 -19.79 -5.91
N GLY A 288 1.12 -20.78 -5.98
CA GLY A 288 0.52 -21.45 -4.82
C GLY A 288 -0.60 -20.67 -4.14
N GLY A 289 -0.90 -19.46 -4.61
CA GLY A 289 -2.06 -18.69 -4.18
C GLY A 289 -3.37 -19.21 -4.78
N LYS A 290 -4.48 -18.55 -4.43
CA LYS A 290 -5.79 -18.78 -5.02
C LYS A 290 -6.38 -17.44 -5.49
N THR A 291 -7.22 -17.50 -6.50
CA THR A 291 -8.06 -16.39 -6.95
C THR A 291 -9.51 -16.84 -7.06
N LEU A 292 -10.43 -15.94 -7.38
CA LEU A 292 -11.83 -16.24 -7.64
C LEU A 292 -12.20 -16.06 -9.11
N VAL A 293 -13.11 -16.89 -9.59
CA VAL A 293 -13.79 -16.75 -10.88
C VAL A 293 -15.29 -16.79 -10.64
N LEU A 294 -16.03 -15.86 -11.26
CA LEU A 294 -17.48 -15.83 -11.23
C LEU A 294 -18.05 -16.61 -12.42
N TYR A 295 -18.74 -17.71 -12.15
CA TYR A 295 -19.50 -18.46 -13.13
C TYR A 295 -20.90 -17.86 -13.22
N ALA A 296 -21.15 -17.08 -14.26
CA ALA A 296 -22.40 -16.36 -14.44
C ALA A 296 -23.57 -17.32 -14.71
N ASN A 297 -24.64 -17.14 -13.94
CA ASN A 297 -25.94 -17.75 -14.19
C ASN A 297 -26.85 -16.78 -14.97
N ARG A 298 -26.68 -15.47 -14.71
CA ARG A 298 -27.44 -14.39 -15.34
C ARG A 298 -26.54 -13.17 -15.51
N ILE A 299 -26.64 -12.52 -16.67
CA ILE A 299 -26.02 -11.23 -16.96
C ILE A 299 -27.07 -10.30 -17.57
N GLN A 300 -27.07 -9.04 -17.15
CA GLN A 300 -27.93 -8.01 -17.71
C GLN A 300 -27.25 -6.65 -17.73
N ASN A 301 -27.71 -5.75 -18.59
CA ASN A 301 -27.25 -4.37 -18.60
C ASN A 301 -27.53 -3.70 -17.24
N TYR A 302 -26.58 -2.90 -16.78
CA TYR A 302 -26.70 -2.11 -15.56
C TYR A 302 -26.47 -0.63 -15.89
N GLN A 303 -27.24 0.25 -15.25
CA GLN A 303 -26.99 1.68 -15.39
C GLN A 303 -25.74 2.03 -14.58
N LYS A 304 -24.75 2.65 -15.23
CA LYS A 304 -23.52 3.07 -14.55
C LYS A 304 -23.83 3.91 -13.30
N PRO A 305 -23.11 3.70 -12.19
CA PRO A 305 -23.28 4.49 -10.97
C PRO A 305 -22.90 5.97 -11.19
N GLN A 306 -23.34 6.86 -10.29
CA GLN A 306 -22.96 8.27 -10.34
C GLN A 306 -21.46 8.47 -10.13
N ASP A 307 -20.88 7.74 -9.18
CA ASP A 307 -19.44 7.61 -9.03
C ASP A 307 -18.98 6.25 -9.56
N GLU A 308 -18.18 6.27 -10.62
CA GLU A 308 -17.65 5.05 -11.25
C GLU A 308 -16.47 4.46 -10.47
N PHE A 309 -15.82 5.27 -9.62
CA PHE A 309 -14.68 4.82 -8.83
C PHE A 309 -15.10 4.01 -7.61
N VAL A 310 -14.19 3.18 -7.13
CA VAL A 310 -14.33 2.48 -5.85
C VAL A 310 -13.36 3.05 -4.83
N TYR A 311 -13.84 3.12 -3.60
CA TYR A 311 -13.07 3.49 -2.43
C TYR A 311 -13.09 2.32 -1.45
N PHE A 312 -12.17 2.33 -0.50
CA PHE A 312 -12.07 1.30 0.53
C PHE A 312 -12.44 1.83 1.92
N SER A 313 -13.15 2.97 1.96
CA SER A 313 -13.58 3.68 3.17
C SER A 313 -14.95 3.22 3.64
#